data_AF-A0A2V9K8Z6-F1
#
_entry.id   AF-A0A2V9K8Z6-F1
#
_cell.length_a   1.000
_cell.length_b   1.000
_cell.length_c   1.000
_cell.angle_alpha   90.00
_cell.angle_beta   90.00
_cell.angle_gamma   90.00
#
_symmetry.space_group_name_H-M   'P 1'
#
loop_
_entity.id
_entity.type
_entity.pdbx_description
1 polymer ?
#
loop_
_entity_poly.entity_id
_entity_poly.type
_entity_poly.pdbx_seq_one_letter_code
_entity_poly.pdbx_strand_id
1 'polypeptide(L)'
;MSFVERSRLAMSTSERRWAIIFCGSIRTETSRMSLGGLAIAIGLIIDDAVVIIENIYRHLGMGESVEEASEKGTRELLGPVIGSTATTVVVFSPLTLLSGVVGEFFRALCLTLAVSVILSLVFALTLIPLLSEQLLSRELHREASAHFIAPVTRAYERLVRWSLRFRVVVLAGAVASLGLAYFLYTRVEQGFLPEMDEGGFVLDTIAPPGSSLPETNLLNQKAEAVVLADKEKSSPSSNRAPSAPTTSTPSWTISGKRSLPRFPASTSNSPRSFRT
;
A
#
# COMPACT_ATOMS: atom_id res chain seq x y z
N MET A 1 32.13 27.65 -26.09
CA MET A 1 30.67 27.79 -26.14
C MET A 1 30.07 26.40 -26.21
N SER A 2 29.57 25.90 -25.08
CA SER A 2 29.49 24.49 -24.73
C SER A 2 28.27 23.77 -25.33
N PHE A 3 28.48 22.49 -25.63
CA PHE A 3 27.54 21.48 -26.13
C PHE A 3 26.18 21.41 -25.38
N VAL A 4 26.10 22.00 -24.19
CA VAL A 4 24.92 22.10 -23.32
C VAL A 4 23.85 23.09 -23.86
N GLU A 5 24.21 24.09 -24.65
CA GLU A 5 23.21 25.02 -25.23
C GLU A 5 22.48 24.42 -26.44
N ARG A 6 23.08 23.45 -27.14
CA ARG A 6 22.49 22.86 -28.35
C ARG A 6 21.40 21.82 -28.07
N SER A 7 21.40 21.20 -26.90
CA SER A 7 20.38 20.22 -26.49
C SER A 7 19.09 20.86 -25.94
N ARG A 8 19.09 22.15 -25.61
CA ARG A 8 17.87 22.86 -25.16
C ARG A 8 16.87 23.18 -26.28
N LEU A 9 17.27 23.06 -27.55
CA LEU A 9 16.44 23.42 -28.71
C LEU A 9 15.79 22.25 -29.44
N ALA A 10 16.02 21.01 -29.01
CA ALA A 10 15.55 19.80 -29.71
C ALA A 10 14.49 19.00 -28.94
N MET A 11 13.54 19.68 -28.31
CA MET A 11 12.41 18.99 -27.65
C MET A 11 11.11 19.37 -28.34
N SER A 12 10.59 18.41 -29.11
CA SER A 12 9.39 18.53 -29.94
C SER A 12 8.18 18.94 -29.10
N THR A 13 7.27 19.74 -29.68
CA THR A 13 6.04 20.20 -29.02
C THR A 13 5.16 19.04 -28.52
N SER A 14 5.29 17.84 -29.11
CA SER A 14 4.62 16.62 -28.64
C SER A 14 5.23 16.08 -27.34
N GLU A 15 6.55 16.04 -27.23
CA GLU A 15 7.29 15.57 -26.04
C GLU A 15 7.07 16.50 -24.84
N ARG A 16 6.96 17.81 -25.09
CA ARG A 16 6.59 18.78 -24.06
C ARG A 16 5.18 18.55 -23.52
N ARG A 17 4.23 18.15 -24.38
CA ARG A 17 2.86 17.81 -23.94
C ARG A 17 2.84 16.53 -23.12
N TRP A 18 3.58 15.50 -23.52
CA TRP A 18 3.73 14.27 -22.72
C TRP A 18 4.42 14.54 -21.38
N ALA A 19 5.48 15.35 -21.37
CA ALA A 19 6.17 15.75 -20.14
C ALA A 19 5.28 16.57 -19.21
N ILE A 20 4.42 17.45 -19.73
CA ILE A 20 3.47 18.24 -18.92
C ILE A 20 2.33 17.36 -18.40
N ILE A 21 1.81 16.41 -19.18
CA ILE A 21 0.79 15.44 -18.72
C ILE A 21 1.37 14.50 -17.66
N PHE A 22 2.61 14.04 -17.85
CA PHE A 22 3.34 13.20 -16.89
C PHE A 22 3.67 13.97 -15.61
N CYS A 23 4.21 15.18 -15.72
CA CYS A 23 4.53 16.04 -14.56
C CYS A 23 3.25 16.53 -13.84
N GLY A 24 2.16 16.74 -14.58
CA GLY A 24 0.83 17.00 -14.02
C GLY A 24 0.25 15.80 -13.27
N SER A 25 0.57 14.57 -13.69
CA SER A 25 0.17 13.33 -12.99
C SER A 25 1.01 13.06 -11.73
N ILE A 26 2.23 13.60 -11.63
CA ILE A 26 3.14 13.42 -10.49
C ILE A 26 2.89 14.45 -9.37
N ARG A 27 2.03 15.44 -9.59
CA ARG A 27 1.48 16.28 -8.51
C ARG A 27 0.47 15.49 -7.68
N THR A 28 0.93 14.45 -6.99
CA THR A 28 0.14 13.82 -5.93
C THR A 28 0.49 14.51 -4.62
N GLU A 29 -0.52 15.03 -3.94
CA GLU A 29 -0.38 15.36 -2.53
C GLU A 29 -0.03 14.08 -1.79
N THR A 30 0.92 14.14 -0.85
CA THR A 30 1.35 12.97 -0.07
C THR A 30 0.22 12.51 0.85
N SER A 31 -0.71 11.74 0.30
CA SER A 31 -1.75 11.07 1.06
C SER A 31 -1.16 9.87 1.79
N ARG A 32 -1.78 9.50 2.92
CA ARG A 32 -1.44 8.26 3.66
C ARG A 32 -1.42 7.02 2.75
N MET A 33 -2.17 7.05 1.67
CA MET A 33 -2.26 5.97 0.70
C MET A 33 -1.12 5.94 -0.31
N SER A 34 -0.64 7.09 -0.77
CA SER A 34 0.58 7.15 -1.60
C SER A 34 1.80 6.67 -0.81
N LEU A 35 1.87 7.00 0.48
CA LEU A 35 2.90 6.46 1.39
C LEU A 35 2.81 4.93 1.54
N GLY A 36 1.58 4.38 1.62
CA GLY A 36 1.37 2.93 1.58
C GLY A 36 1.85 2.29 0.28
N GLY A 37 1.56 2.93 -0.87
CA GLY A 37 2.08 2.52 -2.16
C GLY A 37 3.61 2.54 -2.24
N LEU A 38 4.25 3.59 -1.71
CA LEU A 38 5.70 3.68 -1.62
C LEU A 38 6.31 2.58 -0.73
N ALA A 39 5.68 2.26 0.41
CA ALA A 39 6.14 1.20 1.29
C ALA A 39 6.15 -0.18 0.60
N ILE A 40 5.10 -0.48 -0.17
CA ILE A 40 5.04 -1.70 -1.00
C ILE A 40 6.09 -1.62 -2.13
N ALA A 41 6.24 -0.45 -2.76
CA ALA A 41 7.17 -0.25 -3.86
C ALA A 41 8.62 -0.58 -3.48
N ILE A 42 9.06 -0.26 -2.27
CA ILE A 42 10.44 -0.53 -1.82
C ILE A 42 10.76 -2.04 -1.93
N GLY A 43 9.85 -2.90 -1.51
CA GLY A 43 10.04 -4.35 -1.60
C GLY A 43 10.15 -4.84 -3.06
N LEU A 44 9.34 -4.27 -3.96
CA LEU A 44 9.34 -4.62 -5.37
C LEU A 44 10.55 -4.06 -6.12
N ILE A 45 11.03 -2.86 -5.76
CA ILE A 45 12.20 -2.23 -6.38
C ILE A 45 13.47 -3.04 -6.11
N ILE A 46 13.60 -3.57 -4.89
CA ILE A 46 14.81 -4.30 -4.49
C ILE A 46 14.90 -5.67 -5.17
N ASP A 47 13.78 -6.29 -5.55
CA ASP A 47 13.74 -7.62 -6.16
C ASP A 47 14.51 -7.68 -7.48
N ASP A 48 14.20 -6.79 -8.43
CA ASP A 48 14.88 -6.71 -9.73
C ASP A 48 16.40 -6.48 -9.56
N ALA A 49 16.75 -5.61 -8.59
CA ALA A 49 18.14 -5.26 -8.32
C ALA A 49 18.95 -6.44 -7.78
N VAL A 50 18.40 -7.14 -6.80
CA VAL A 50 19.04 -8.30 -6.17
C VAL A 50 19.22 -9.43 -7.19
N VAL A 51 18.22 -9.67 -8.05
CA VAL A 51 18.27 -10.72 -9.08
C VAL A 51 19.41 -10.49 -10.07
N ILE A 52 19.61 -9.25 -10.55
CA ILE A 52 20.73 -8.92 -11.45
C ILE A 52 22.08 -9.08 -10.75
N ILE A 53 22.23 -8.54 -9.54
CA ILE A 53 23.48 -8.62 -8.76
C ILE A 53 23.87 -10.07 -8.51
N GLU A 54 22.93 -10.90 -8.03
CA GLU A 54 23.18 -12.31 -7.76
C GLU A 54 23.69 -13.04 -9.00
N ASN A 55 23.18 -12.72 -10.19
CA ASN A 55 23.66 -13.33 -11.42
C ASN A 55 25.06 -12.85 -11.81
N ILE A 56 25.36 -11.55 -11.67
CA ILE A 56 26.72 -11.03 -11.88
C ILE A 56 27.70 -11.74 -10.94
N TYR A 57 27.34 -11.90 -9.66
CA TYR A 57 28.14 -12.66 -8.69
C TYR A 57 28.28 -14.15 -9.06
N ARG A 58 27.23 -14.77 -9.59
CA ARG A 58 27.29 -16.14 -10.09
C ARG A 58 28.32 -16.28 -11.21
N HIS A 59 28.32 -15.35 -12.17
CA HIS A 59 29.28 -15.30 -13.28
C HIS A 59 30.73 -15.04 -12.82
N LEU A 60 30.93 -14.14 -11.85
CA LEU A 60 32.22 -13.97 -11.20
C LEU A 60 32.71 -15.24 -10.50
N GLY A 61 31.80 -15.97 -9.84
CA GLY A 61 32.07 -17.27 -9.24
C GLY A 61 32.45 -18.36 -10.25
N MET A 62 32.16 -18.16 -11.54
CA MET A 62 32.59 -19.04 -12.63
C MET A 62 33.98 -18.67 -13.18
N GLY A 63 34.60 -17.60 -12.68
CA GLY A 63 35.96 -17.17 -13.04
C GLY A 63 36.03 -16.11 -14.15
N GLU A 64 34.89 -15.54 -14.56
CA GLU A 64 34.83 -14.49 -15.59
C GLU A 64 35.42 -13.15 -15.10
N SER A 65 35.77 -12.25 -16.01
CA SER A 65 36.15 -10.87 -15.64
C SER A 65 34.93 -10.08 -15.13
N VAL A 66 35.14 -8.99 -14.39
CA VAL A 66 34.02 -8.19 -13.86
C VAL A 66 33.17 -7.59 -14.98
N GLU A 67 33.82 -7.16 -16.06
CA GLU A 67 33.16 -6.65 -17.27
C GLU A 67 32.34 -7.75 -17.96
N GLU A 68 32.94 -8.93 -18.20
CA GLU A 68 32.26 -10.07 -18.82
C GLU A 68 31.08 -10.57 -17.97
N ALA A 69 31.26 -10.65 -16.65
CA ALA A 69 30.23 -11.10 -15.73
C ALA A 69 29.06 -10.12 -15.66
N SER A 70 29.35 -8.80 -15.72
CA SER A 70 28.33 -7.75 -15.72
C SER A 70 27.51 -7.77 -17.01
N GLU A 71 28.17 -7.92 -18.16
CA GLU A 71 27.49 -8.00 -19.46
C GLU A 71 26.65 -9.29 -19.58
N LYS A 72 27.26 -10.46 -19.39
CA LYS A 72 26.58 -11.76 -19.55
C LYS A 72 25.50 -11.96 -18.50
N GLY A 73 25.81 -11.63 -17.24
CA GLY A 73 24.87 -11.78 -16.14
C GLY A 73 23.62 -10.94 -16.31
N THR A 74 23.77 -9.70 -16.79
CA THR A 74 22.61 -8.84 -17.11
C THR A 74 21.85 -9.36 -18.32
N ARG A 75 22.57 -9.74 -19.40
CA ARG A 75 21.96 -10.15 -20.67
C ARG A 75 21.11 -11.43 -20.55
N GLU A 76 21.53 -12.37 -19.72
CA GLU A 76 20.75 -13.60 -19.45
C GLU A 76 19.40 -13.29 -18.78
N LEU A 77 19.36 -12.26 -17.93
CA LEU A 77 18.22 -11.93 -17.10
C LEU A 77 17.31 -10.82 -17.66
N LEU A 78 17.68 -10.20 -18.79
CA LEU A 78 16.85 -9.20 -19.45
C LEU A 78 15.40 -9.67 -19.64
N GLY A 79 15.22 -10.84 -20.26
CA GLY A 79 13.88 -11.40 -20.51
C GLY A 79 13.10 -11.71 -19.24
N PRO A 80 13.66 -12.50 -18.29
CA PRO A 80 13.01 -12.82 -17.03
C PRO A 80 12.59 -11.59 -16.20
N VAL A 81 13.47 -10.60 -16.05
CA VAL A 81 13.18 -9.41 -15.22
C VAL A 81 12.11 -8.55 -15.89
N ILE A 82 12.21 -8.27 -17.20
CA ILE A 82 11.16 -7.54 -17.93
C ILE A 82 9.80 -8.26 -17.81
N GLY A 83 9.80 -9.60 -17.93
CA GLY A 83 8.60 -10.41 -17.76
C GLY A 83 8.00 -10.29 -16.37
N SER A 84 8.83 -10.41 -15.32
CA SER A 84 8.40 -10.26 -13.91
C SER A 84 7.81 -8.87 -13.64
N THR A 85 8.52 -7.81 -14.03
CA THR A 85 8.06 -6.42 -13.92
C THR A 85 6.72 -6.22 -14.65
N ALA A 86 6.59 -6.74 -15.88
CA ALA A 86 5.36 -6.62 -16.65
C ALA A 86 4.18 -7.34 -15.99
N THR A 87 4.39 -8.55 -15.44
CA THR A 87 3.32 -9.26 -14.70
C THR A 87 2.87 -8.47 -13.47
N THR A 88 3.80 -7.82 -12.77
CA THR A 88 3.48 -6.96 -11.63
C THR A 88 2.58 -5.79 -12.06
N VAL A 89 2.93 -5.09 -13.15
CA VAL A 89 2.10 -4.00 -13.68
C VAL A 89 0.72 -4.52 -14.11
N VAL A 90 0.65 -5.69 -14.75
CA VAL A 90 -0.63 -6.30 -15.17
C VAL A 90 -1.52 -6.65 -13.98
N VAL A 91 -0.95 -7.12 -12.87
CA VAL A 91 -1.71 -7.44 -11.64
C VAL A 91 -2.32 -6.18 -11.02
N PHE A 92 -1.63 -5.03 -11.07
CA PHE A 92 -2.15 -3.76 -10.54
C PHE A 92 -3.02 -2.98 -11.52
N SER A 93 -2.94 -3.26 -12.82
CA SER A 93 -3.70 -2.55 -13.86
C SER A 93 -5.22 -2.53 -13.62
N PRO A 94 -5.90 -3.64 -13.26
CA PRO A 94 -7.35 -3.62 -13.00
C PRO A 94 -7.78 -2.68 -11.87
N LEU A 95 -6.93 -2.48 -10.87
CA LEU A 95 -7.24 -1.63 -9.72
C LEU A 95 -7.33 -0.15 -10.10
N THR A 96 -6.66 0.26 -11.18
CA THR A 96 -6.75 1.64 -11.71
C THR A 96 -8.10 1.94 -12.36
N LEU A 97 -8.86 0.91 -12.72
CA LEU A 97 -10.17 1.00 -13.37
C LEU A 97 -11.32 1.04 -12.34
N LEU A 98 -11.01 0.91 -11.05
CA LEU A 98 -12.00 1.00 -9.99
C LEU A 98 -12.60 2.41 -9.94
N SER A 99 -13.92 2.48 -9.78
CA SER A 99 -14.68 3.73 -9.70
C SER A 99 -15.13 4.02 -8.26
N GLY A 100 -15.48 5.28 -7.99
CA GLY A 100 -15.95 5.73 -6.68
C GLY A 100 -14.81 6.04 -5.70
N VAL A 101 -15.16 6.21 -4.42
CA VAL A 101 -14.22 6.61 -3.36
C VAL A 101 -13.06 5.62 -3.21
N VAL A 102 -13.36 4.32 -3.33
CA VAL A 102 -12.35 3.24 -3.30
C VAL A 102 -11.40 3.36 -4.49
N GLY A 103 -11.91 3.70 -5.67
CA GLY A 103 -11.10 3.90 -6.87
C GLY A 103 -10.05 5.00 -6.71
N GLU A 104 -10.43 6.17 -6.21
CA GLU A 104 -9.50 7.28 -5.96
C GLU A 104 -8.36 6.90 -5.01
N PHE A 105 -8.70 6.16 -3.96
CA PHE A 105 -7.76 5.63 -3.00
C PHE A 105 -6.74 4.65 -3.61
N PHE A 106 -7.20 3.69 -4.42
CA PHE A 106 -6.31 2.75 -5.10
C PHE A 106 -5.54 3.35 -6.27
N ARG A 107 -6.09 4.39 -6.93
CA ARG A 107 -5.46 5.02 -8.10
C ARG A 107 -4.10 5.63 -7.75
N ALA A 108 -4.02 6.35 -6.63
CA ALA A 108 -2.76 6.91 -6.15
C ALA A 108 -1.74 5.81 -5.81
N LEU A 109 -2.17 4.74 -5.13
CA LEU A 109 -1.31 3.61 -4.77
C LEU A 109 -0.77 2.89 -6.01
N CYS A 110 -1.63 2.56 -6.96
CA CYS A 110 -1.27 1.80 -8.16
C CYS A 110 -0.38 2.61 -9.10
N LEU A 111 -0.62 3.93 -9.21
CA LEU A 111 0.23 4.81 -10.01
C LEU A 111 1.65 4.86 -9.44
N THR A 112 1.79 5.06 -8.12
CA THR A 112 3.08 5.06 -7.44
C THR A 112 3.80 3.73 -7.66
N LEU A 113 3.12 2.60 -7.48
CA LEU A 113 3.69 1.27 -7.72
C LEU A 113 4.15 1.06 -9.17
N ALA A 114 3.30 1.37 -10.14
CA ALA A 114 3.61 1.17 -11.55
C ALA A 114 4.84 1.98 -11.97
N VAL A 115 4.91 3.26 -11.58
CA VAL A 115 6.06 4.12 -11.88
C VAL A 115 7.31 3.61 -11.17
N SER A 116 7.21 3.24 -9.90
CA SER A 116 8.33 2.70 -9.12
C SER A 116 8.92 1.43 -9.71
N VAL A 117 8.08 0.47 -10.11
CA VAL A 117 8.51 -0.82 -10.65
C VAL A 117 9.11 -0.68 -12.04
N ILE A 118 8.54 0.18 -12.90
CA ILE A 118 9.16 0.50 -14.20
C ILE A 118 10.52 1.18 -14.02
N LEU A 119 10.60 2.14 -13.09
CA LEU A 119 11.84 2.84 -12.80
C LEU A 119 12.90 1.89 -12.21
N SER A 120 12.48 0.95 -11.36
CA SER A 120 13.34 -0.12 -10.84
C SER A 120 13.97 -0.93 -11.96
N LEU A 121 13.16 -1.41 -12.91
CA LEU A 121 13.66 -2.17 -14.06
C LEU A 121 14.73 -1.40 -14.84
N VAL A 122 14.51 -0.10 -15.07
CA VAL A 122 15.51 0.75 -15.74
C VAL A 122 16.80 0.82 -14.92
N PHE A 123 16.72 1.06 -13.62
CA PHE A 123 17.90 1.09 -12.75
C PHE A 123 18.62 -0.26 -12.68
N ALA A 124 17.88 -1.36 -12.57
CA ALA A 124 18.44 -2.71 -12.48
C ALA A 124 19.21 -3.10 -13.73
N LEU A 125 18.73 -2.70 -14.92
CA LEU A 125 19.38 -3.04 -16.19
C LEU A 125 20.47 -2.06 -16.63
N THR A 126 20.54 -0.87 -16.03
CA THR A 126 21.51 0.17 -16.45
C THR A 126 22.50 0.52 -15.35
N LEU A 127 22.01 0.95 -14.19
CA LEU A 127 22.85 1.50 -13.14
C LEU A 127 23.58 0.39 -12.39
N ILE A 128 22.92 -0.73 -12.11
CA ILE A 128 23.50 -1.85 -11.37
C ILE A 128 24.71 -2.48 -12.08
N PRO A 129 24.64 -2.88 -13.36
CA PRO A 129 25.81 -3.43 -14.04
C PRO A 129 26.95 -2.41 -14.09
N LEU A 130 26.64 -1.13 -14.37
CA LEU A 130 27.63 -0.06 -14.37
C LEU A 130 28.34 0.13 -13.02
N LEU A 131 27.57 0.10 -11.93
CA LEU A 131 28.13 0.21 -10.58
C LEU A 131 28.89 -1.06 -10.18
N SER A 132 28.48 -2.22 -10.67
CA SER A 132 29.19 -3.49 -10.43
C SER A 132 30.58 -3.44 -11.05
N GLU A 133 30.75 -2.93 -12.26
CA GLU A 133 32.08 -2.77 -12.86
C GLU A 133 33.03 -1.87 -12.05
N GLN A 134 32.50 -0.85 -11.38
CA GLN A 134 33.30 0.13 -10.63
C GLN A 134 33.58 -0.28 -9.19
N LEU A 135 32.60 -0.90 -8.52
CA LEU A 135 32.65 -1.17 -7.08
C LEU A 135 33.06 -2.61 -6.77
N LEU A 136 32.92 -3.53 -7.72
CA LEU A 136 33.11 -4.96 -7.49
C LEU A 136 34.57 -5.34 -7.71
N SER A 137 35.27 -5.58 -6.60
CA SER A 137 36.65 -6.08 -6.61
C SER A 137 36.67 -7.61 -6.57
N ARG A 138 37.53 -8.23 -7.41
CA ARG A 138 37.68 -9.70 -7.56
C ARG A 138 37.93 -10.47 -6.25
N GLU A 139 38.37 -9.79 -5.19
CA GLU A 139 38.75 -10.43 -3.91
C GLU A 139 37.59 -10.72 -2.95
N LEU A 140 36.36 -10.30 -3.28
CA LEU A 140 35.24 -10.43 -2.36
C LEU A 140 34.53 -11.79 -2.45
N HIS A 141 35.04 -12.69 -1.60
CA HIS A 141 34.27 -13.65 -0.80
C HIS A 141 33.52 -14.79 -1.50
N ARG A 142 34.18 -15.95 -1.50
CA ARG A 142 33.51 -17.26 -1.66
C ARG A 142 33.59 -18.16 -0.43
N GLU A 143 34.47 -17.88 0.53
CA GLU A 143 34.74 -18.84 1.63
C GLU A 143 33.93 -18.59 2.90
N ALA A 144 33.74 -17.33 3.32
CA ALA A 144 33.06 -17.03 4.58
C ALA A 144 31.53 -17.28 4.54
N SER A 145 30.86 -16.89 3.45
CA SER A 145 29.40 -17.01 3.32
C SER A 145 28.94 -18.43 2.97
N ALA A 146 29.77 -19.18 2.22
CA ALA A 146 29.44 -20.55 1.81
C ALA A 146 29.29 -21.51 3.00
N HIS A 147 30.05 -21.32 4.09
CA HIS A 147 29.94 -22.19 5.26
C HIS A 147 28.62 -21.98 6.02
N PHE A 148 28.12 -20.75 6.09
CA PHE A 148 26.84 -20.43 6.74
C PHE A 148 25.63 -20.88 5.90
N ILE A 149 25.72 -20.80 4.57
CA ILE A 149 24.61 -21.16 3.67
C ILE A 149 24.57 -22.66 3.35
N ALA A 150 25.70 -23.37 3.38
CA ALA A 150 25.80 -24.80 3.09
C ALA A 150 24.76 -25.70 3.82
N PRO A 151 24.48 -25.56 5.13
CA PRO A 151 23.45 -26.38 5.77
C PRO A 151 22.04 -26.10 5.20
N VAL A 152 21.75 -24.86 4.84
CA VAL A 152 20.47 -24.46 4.23
C VAL A 152 20.36 -25.07 2.83
N THR A 153 21.41 -25.00 2.01
CA THR A 153 21.43 -25.61 0.67
C THR A 153 21.23 -27.12 0.74
N ARG A 154 21.90 -27.82 1.68
CA ARG A 154 21.73 -29.28 1.86
C ARG A 154 20.31 -29.64 2.31
N ALA A 155 19.71 -28.84 3.18
CA ALA A 155 18.32 -29.03 3.61
C ALA A 155 17.36 -28.84 2.43
N TYR A 156 17.56 -27.78 1.65
CA TYR A 156 16.80 -27.50 0.42
C TYR A 156 16.89 -28.67 -0.57
N GLU A 157 18.10 -29.15 -0.91
CA GLU A 157 18.29 -30.29 -1.81
C GLU A 157 17.58 -31.56 -1.32
N ARG A 158 17.63 -31.81 0.00
CA ARG A 158 16.93 -32.95 0.61
C ARG A 158 15.42 -32.83 0.46
N LEU A 159 14.87 -31.64 0.71
CA LEU A 159 13.43 -31.36 0.59
C LEU A 159 12.96 -31.45 -0.86
N VAL A 160 13.72 -30.92 -1.83
CA VAL A 160 13.41 -31.03 -3.26
C VAL A 160 13.45 -32.49 -3.72
N ARG A 161 14.46 -33.25 -3.31
CA ARG A 161 14.52 -34.69 -3.65
C ARG A 161 13.36 -35.46 -3.05
N TRP A 162 12.95 -35.13 -1.83
CA TRP A 162 11.80 -35.72 -1.17
C TRP A 162 10.48 -35.33 -1.87
N SER A 163 10.32 -34.06 -2.26
CA SER A 163 9.12 -33.58 -2.94
C SER A 163 8.92 -34.23 -4.31
N LEU A 164 10.01 -34.43 -5.06
CA LEU A 164 10.00 -35.17 -6.33
C LEU A 164 9.68 -36.66 -6.15
N ARG A 165 10.18 -37.29 -5.08
CA ARG A 165 9.91 -38.70 -4.78
C ARG A 165 8.45 -38.94 -4.37
N PHE A 166 7.87 -38.03 -3.60
CA PHE A 166 6.51 -38.13 -3.07
C PHE A 166 5.55 -37.14 -3.73
N ARG A 167 5.60 -37.02 -5.07
CA ARG A 167 4.80 -36.06 -5.85
C ARG A 167 3.30 -36.06 -5.52
N VAL A 168 2.73 -37.22 -5.22
CA VAL A 168 1.29 -37.36 -4.87
C VAL A 168 0.99 -36.72 -3.51
N VAL A 169 1.90 -36.85 -2.55
CA VAL A 169 1.78 -36.22 -1.23
C VAL A 169 1.87 -34.70 -1.37
N VAL A 170 2.81 -34.20 -2.18
CA VAL A 170 2.95 -32.76 -2.46
C VAL A 170 1.70 -32.21 -3.14
N LEU A 171 1.17 -32.92 -4.13
CA LEU A 171 -0.06 -32.52 -4.82
C LEU A 171 -1.27 -32.54 -3.87
N ALA A 172 -1.42 -33.59 -3.05
CA ALA A 172 -2.48 -33.69 -2.06
C ALA A 172 -2.37 -32.56 -1.02
N GLY A 173 -1.15 -32.23 -0.57
CA GLY A 173 -0.88 -31.10 0.30
C GLY A 173 -1.26 -29.76 -0.34
N ALA A 174 -0.93 -29.55 -1.62
CA ALA A 174 -1.31 -28.35 -2.36
C ALA A 174 -2.85 -28.22 -2.46
N VAL A 175 -3.56 -29.29 -2.83
CA VAL A 175 -5.02 -29.30 -2.90
C VAL A 175 -5.64 -29.09 -1.52
N ALA A 176 -5.12 -29.73 -0.47
CA ALA A 176 -5.57 -29.54 0.90
C ALA A 176 -5.36 -28.08 1.37
N SER A 177 -4.22 -27.47 1.02
CA SER A 177 -3.93 -26.07 1.35
C SER A 177 -4.89 -25.11 0.66
N LEU A 178 -5.27 -25.39 -0.60
CA LEU A 178 -6.25 -24.62 -1.35
C LEU A 178 -7.66 -24.78 -0.76
N GLY A 179 -8.03 -26.01 -0.38
CA GLY A 179 -9.29 -26.29 0.30
C GLY A 179 -9.39 -25.61 1.66
N LEU A 180 -8.30 -25.59 2.43
CA LEU A 180 -8.22 -24.88 3.70
C LEU A 180 -8.33 -23.36 3.50
N ALA A 181 -7.63 -22.79 2.51
CA ALA A 181 -7.75 -21.38 2.18
C ALA A 181 -9.19 -20.99 1.81
N TYR A 182 -9.86 -21.80 0.99
CA TYR A 182 -11.26 -21.61 0.64
C TYR A 182 -12.18 -21.72 1.87
N PHE A 183 -11.95 -22.72 2.72
CA PHE A 183 -12.71 -22.87 3.96
C PHE A 183 -12.56 -21.65 4.87
N LEU A 184 -11.34 -21.17 5.08
CA LEU A 184 -11.07 -19.97 5.87
C LEU A 184 -11.71 -18.72 5.25
N TYR A 185 -11.67 -18.58 3.92
CA TYR A 185 -12.32 -17.48 3.22
C TYR A 185 -13.83 -17.40 3.52
N THR A 186 -14.52 -18.53 3.63
CA THR A 186 -15.96 -18.54 3.99
C THR A 186 -16.25 -18.13 5.44
N ARG A 187 -15.23 -18.05 6.30
CA ARG A 187 -15.37 -17.67 7.72
C ARG A 187 -15.01 -16.22 7.99
N VAL A 188 -14.41 -15.51 7.04
CA VAL A 188 -13.98 -14.12 7.22
C VAL A 188 -15.17 -13.19 7.01
N GLU A 189 -15.47 -12.38 8.02
CA GLU A 189 -16.48 -11.32 7.93
C GLU A 189 -16.02 -10.24 6.96
N GLN A 190 -16.94 -9.79 6.08
CA GLN A 190 -16.64 -8.80 5.06
C GLN A 190 -17.09 -7.41 5.55
N GLY A 191 -16.14 -6.48 5.66
CA GLY A 191 -16.40 -5.06 5.90
C GLY A 191 -16.07 -4.23 4.65
N PHE A 192 -16.78 -3.12 4.44
CA PHE A 192 -16.56 -2.24 3.29
C PHE A 192 -15.24 -1.46 3.38
N LEU A 193 -14.91 -0.93 4.56
CA LEU A 193 -13.64 -0.27 4.88
C LEU A 193 -13.31 -0.51 6.37
N PRO A 194 -12.03 -0.63 6.75
CA PRO A 194 -11.64 -0.66 8.16
C PRO A 194 -11.95 0.69 8.82
N GLU A 195 -12.37 0.66 10.08
CA GLU A 195 -12.52 1.89 10.87
C GLU A 195 -11.13 2.52 11.06
N MET A 196 -10.95 3.71 10.49
CA MET A 196 -9.69 4.46 10.60
C MET A 196 -9.78 5.36 11.84
N ASP A 197 -8.95 5.06 12.85
CA ASP A 197 -8.81 5.95 14.00
C ASP A 197 -8.01 7.19 13.59
N GLU A 198 -8.71 8.29 13.34
CA GLU A 198 -8.09 9.59 13.04
C GLU A 198 -7.61 10.30 14.32
N GLY A 199 -7.58 9.57 15.45
CA GLY A 199 -7.50 10.16 16.77
C GLY A 199 -8.68 11.09 16.92
N GLY A 200 -9.89 10.63 16.58
CA GLY A 200 -11.08 11.41 16.25
C GLY A 200 -12.37 10.68 16.69
N PHE A 201 -13.41 11.35 17.19
CA PHE A 201 -14.76 10.86 17.41
C PHE A 201 -15.72 11.99 17.11
N VAL A 202 -16.77 11.67 16.35
CA VAL A 202 -17.83 12.61 16.01
C VAL A 202 -19.03 12.35 16.92
N LEU A 203 -19.50 13.36 17.64
CA LEU A 203 -20.77 13.32 18.35
C LEU A 203 -21.84 14.06 17.55
N ASP A 204 -22.78 13.30 16.99
CA ASP A 204 -24.00 13.82 16.37
C ASP A 204 -25.15 13.85 17.39
N THR A 205 -25.59 15.05 17.76
CA THR A 205 -26.75 15.25 18.65
C THR A 205 -27.98 15.61 17.82
N ILE A 206 -29.01 14.76 17.89
CA ILE A 206 -30.28 14.97 17.18
C ILE A 206 -31.31 15.52 18.15
N ALA A 207 -31.79 16.74 17.92
CA ALA A 207 -32.84 17.37 18.73
C ALA A 207 -34.25 17.07 18.16
N PRO A 208 -35.30 17.06 19.01
CA PRO A 208 -36.68 16.88 18.55
C PRO A 208 -37.10 17.93 17.51
N PRO A 209 -37.93 17.58 16.51
CA PRO A 209 -38.42 18.53 15.52
C PRO A 209 -39.13 19.72 16.17
N GLY A 210 -38.79 20.93 15.74
CA GLY A 210 -39.34 22.18 16.30
C GLY A 210 -38.57 22.76 17.50
N SER A 211 -37.48 22.13 17.94
CA SER A 211 -36.60 22.70 18.97
C SER A 211 -36.01 24.04 18.54
N SER A 212 -36.02 25.02 19.45
CA SER A 212 -35.43 26.33 19.17
C SER A 212 -33.90 26.27 19.14
N LEU A 213 -33.27 27.15 18.35
CA LEU A 213 -31.80 27.24 18.27
C LEU A 213 -31.11 27.37 19.65
N PRO A 214 -31.63 28.18 20.60
CA PRO A 214 -31.06 28.28 21.95
C PRO A 214 -31.16 26.97 22.75
N GLU A 215 -32.24 26.22 22.59
CA GLU A 215 -32.47 24.95 23.29
C GLU A 215 -31.53 23.86 22.79
N THR A 216 -31.32 23.76 21.47
CA THR A 216 -30.33 22.88 20.87
C THR A 216 -28.91 23.23 21.32
N ASN A 217 -28.58 24.53 21.44
CA ASN A 217 -27.27 24.97 21.91
C ASN A 217 -27.02 24.57 23.37
N LEU A 218 -28.05 24.62 24.22
CA LEU A 218 -27.96 24.17 25.61
C LEU A 218 -27.71 22.66 25.71
N LEU A 219 -28.34 21.86 24.84
CA LEU A 219 -28.07 20.42 24.75
C LEU A 219 -26.64 20.12 24.29
N ASN A 220 -26.13 20.87 23.30
CA ASN A 220 -24.76 20.71 22.83
C ASN A 220 -23.73 21.09 23.90
N GLN A 221 -23.95 22.18 24.65
CA GLN A 221 -23.07 22.57 25.75
C GLN A 221 -23.08 21.53 26.88
N LYS A 222 -24.23 20.91 27.16
CA LYS A 222 -24.30 19.80 28.12
C LYS A 222 -23.50 18.59 27.63
N ALA A 223 -23.61 18.25 26.35
CA ALA A 223 -22.83 17.15 25.76
C ALA A 223 -21.32 17.45 25.79
N GLU A 224 -20.92 18.68 25.45
CA GLU A 224 -19.53 19.15 25.50
C GLU A 224 -18.96 19.10 26.93
N ALA A 225 -19.73 19.53 27.93
CA ALA A 225 -19.32 19.50 29.33
C ALA A 225 -19.08 18.07 29.85
N VAL A 226 -19.90 17.10 29.42
CA VAL A 226 -19.71 15.68 29.77
C VAL A 226 -18.43 15.12 29.14
N VAL A 227 -18.12 15.51 27.91
CA VAL A 227 -16.89 15.09 27.22
C VAL A 227 -15.64 15.69 27.87
N LEU A 228 -15.69 16.98 28.25
CA LEU A 228 -14.57 17.68 28.90
C LEU A 228 -14.29 17.22 30.33
N ALA A 229 -15.29 16.64 31.01
CA ALA A 229 -15.10 16.06 32.34
C ALA A 229 -14.19 14.82 32.31
N ASP A 230 -14.09 14.14 31.16
CA ASP A 230 -13.20 13.00 30.93
C ASP A 230 -11.81 13.51 30.48
N LYS A 231 -10.97 13.88 31.46
CA LYS A 231 -9.71 14.65 31.35
C LYS A 231 -8.64 14.10 30.39
N GLU A 232 -8.84 12.93 29.78
CA GLU A 232 -7.89 12.30 28.85
C GLU A 232 -8.11 12.72 27.38
N LYS A 233 -9.21 13.42 27.04
CA LYS A 233 -9.65 13.59 25.63
C LYS A 233 -9.85 15.06 25.20
N SER A 234 -8.76 15.70 24.78
CA SER A 234 -8.64 16.70 23.68
C SER A 234 -9.55 17.95 23.58
N SER A 235 -9.03 19.00 22.91
CA SER A 235 -9.71 20.28 22.63
C SER A 235 -10.95 20.13 21.71
N PRO A 236 -12.16 20.52 22.16
CA PRO A 236 -13.37 20.45 21.34
C PRO A 236 -13.45 21.60 20.33
N SER A 237 -13.95 21.32 19.13
CA SER A 237 -14.37 22.32 18.15
C SER A 237 -15.82 22.04 17.71
N SER A 238 -16.70 23.02 17.87
CA SER A 238 -18.11 22.94 17.47
C SER A 238 -18.32 23.69 16.15
N ASN A 239 -18.83 22.99 15.12
CA ASN A 239 -19.11 23.58 13.81
C ASN A 239 -20.63 23.64 13.54
N ARG A 240 -21.10 24.79 13.06
CA ARG A 240 -22.53 25.05 12.80
C ARG A 240 -22.83 25.01 11.30
N ALA A 241 -23.43 23.94 10.78
CA ALA A 241 -23.93 23.89 9.40
C ALA A 241 -25.37 24.45 9.28
N PRO A 242 -25.66 25.38 8.34
CA PRO A 242 -27.03 25.77 8.01
C PRO A 242 -27.64 24.78 7.00
N SER A 243 -28.67 24.02 7.39
CA SER A 243 -29.45 23.20 6.46
C SER A 243 -30.56 24.04 5.80
N ALA A 244 -30.50 24.20 4.47
CA ALA A 244 -31.58 24.77 3.65
C ALA A 244 -32.83 23.85 3.65
N PRO A 245 -34.04 24.37 3.37
CA PRO A 245 -35.29 23.66 3.58
C PRO A 245 -35.58 22.71 2.43
N THR A 246 -34.94 21.55 2.41
CA THR A 246 -35.39 20.40 1.61
C THR A 246 -35.04 19.13 2.35
N THR A 247 -36.10 18.36 2.64
CA THR A 247 -36.21 17.03 3.25
C THR A 247 -34.90 16.24 3.37
N SER A 248 -34.03 16.65 4.28
CA SER A 248 -32.85 15.92 4.72
C SER A 248 -32.56 16.33 6.15
N THR A 249 -32.41 15.34 7.01
CA THR A 249 -32.20 15.46 8.46
C THR A 249 -30.98 16.34 8.79
N PRO A 250 -31.05 17.27 9.75
CA PRO A 250 -29.91 18.07 10.19
C PRO A 250 -28.94 17.21 11.02
N SER A 251 -27.65 17.21 10.66
CA SER A 251 -26.56 16.52 11.36
C SER A 251 -25.50 17.52 11.83
N TRP A 252 -24.95 17.35 13.03
CA TRP A 252 -23.97 18.27 13.63
C TRP A 252 -22.75 17.50 14.12
N THR A 253 -21.58 17.80 13.55
CA THR A 253 -20.34 17.06 13.80
C THR A 253 -19.48 17.74 14.88
N ILE A 254 -19.33 17.13 16.07
CA ILE A 254 -18.31 17.51 17.07
C ILE A 254 -17.15 16.53 16.99
N SER A 255 -15.97 16.94 16.47
CA SER A 255 -14.78 16.08 16.34
C SER A 255 -13.87 16.19 17.58
N GLY A 256 -13.81 15.16 18.44
CA GLY A 256 -12.86 15.00 19.57
C GLY A 256 -11.91 13.83 19.34
N LYS A 257 -10.91 13.47 20.17
CA LYS A 257 -9.99 12.34 19.89
C LYS A 257 -10.38 11.00 20.53
N ARG A 258 -10.50 9.92 19.73
CA ARG A 258 -10.65 8.48 20.11
C ARG A 258 -12.08 7.96 20.41
N SER A 259 -12.38 6.74 19.94
CA SER A 259 -13.69 6.08 19.99
C SER A 259 -14.20 5.76 21.42
N LEU A 260 -15.49 6.02 21.66
CA LEU A 260 -16.22 5.58 22.85
C LEU A 260 -16.97 4.26 22.56
N PRO A 261 -17.06 3.32 23.51
CA PRO A 261 -17.93 2.14 23.34
C PRO A 261 -19.41 2.55 23.31
N ARG A 262 -20.20 1.94 22.40
CA ARG A 262 -21.65 2.14 22.30
C ARG A 262 -22.33 1.73 23.62
N PHE A 263 -22.98 2.68 24.29
CA PHE A 263 -23.91 2.37 25.37
C PHE A 263 -25.23 1.80 24.79
N PRO A 264 -25.82 0.76 25.40
CA PRO A 264 -27.09 0.21 24.95
C PRO A 264 -28.25 1.17 25.25
N ALA A 265 -29.18 1.28 24.30
CA ALA A 265 -30.38 2.08 24.44
C ALA A 265 -31.23 1.61 25.64
N SER A 266 -31.49 2.49 26.60
CA SER A 266 -32.43 2.22 27.69
C SER A 266 -33.86 2.22 27.13
N THR A 267 -34.44 1.03 27.01
CA THR A 267 -35.88 0.84 26.79
C THR A 267 -36.62 1.10 28.10
N SER A 268 -37.14 2.32 28.26
CA SER A 268 -38.10 2.65 29.32
C SER A 268 -39.52 2.30 28.84
N ASN A 269 -39.97 1.08 29.15
CA ASN A 269 -41.37 0.68 28.97
C ASN A 269 -42.01 0.50 30.36
N SER A 270 -42.99 1.34 30.70
CA SER A 270 -43.85 1.11 31.88
C SER A 270 -45.30 1.49 31.54
N PRO A 271 -46.25 0.54 31.58
CA PRO A 271 -47.67 0.87 31.52
C PRO A 271 -48.21 1.11 32.94
N ARG A 272 -48.70 2.32 33.22
CA ARG A 272 -49.53 2.57 34.41
C ARG A 272 -50.99 2.35 34.05
N SER A 273 -51.56 1.28 34.57
CA SER A 273 -52.99 1.09 34.75
C SER A 273 -53.53 2.12 35.74
N PHE A 274 -54.61 2.83 35.40
CA PHE A 274 -55.50 3.41 36.40
C PHE A 274 -56.95 3.06 36.02
N ARG A 275 -57.60 2.39 36.96
CA ARG A 275 -58.99 1.99 36.99
C ARG A 275 -59.70 2.98 37.92
N THR A 276 -60.76 3.61 37.43
CA THR A 276 -62.04 3.90 38.13
C THR A 276 -63.06 4.19 37.06
#